data_AF-A0A482TB75-F1
#
_entry.id   AF-A0A482TB75-F1
#
_cell.length_a   1.000
_cell.length_b   1.000
_cell.length_c   1.000
_cell.angle_alpha   90.00
_cell.angle_beta   90.00
_cell.angle_gamma   90.00
#
_symmetry.space_group_name_H-M   'P 1'
#
loop_
_entity.id
_entity.type
_entity.pdbx_description
1 polymer ?
#
loop_
_entity_poly.entity_id
_entity_poly.type
_entity_poly.pdbx_seq_one_letter_code
_entity_poly.pdbx_strand_id
1 'polypeptide(L)' 'MPLVSVPCPACGASVYLSLPDGNRFVTAEPGEGDDDRDDLTEERLTCEDCGTEFPALHGPERD' A
#
# COMPACT_ATOMS: atom_id res chain seq x y z
N MET A 1 -7.05 -13.44 4.27
CA MET A 1 -7.00 -11.98 4.01
C MET A 1 -6.49 -11.27 5.26
N PRO A 2 -5.16 -11.17 5.42
CA PRO A 2 -4.55 -10.34 6.45
C PRO A 2 -4.90 -8.85 6.28
N LEU A 3 -5.10 -8.15 7.40
CA LEU A 3 -5.24 -6.70 7.44
C LEU A 3 -3.88 -6.08 7.76
N VAL A 4 -3.38 -5.24 6.87
CA VAL A 4 -2.13 -4.51 7.05
C VAL A 4 -2.43 -3.06 7.42
N SER A 5 -1.73 -2.55 8.44
CA SER A 5 -1.81 -1.15 8.81
C SER A 5 -0.86 -0.34 7.94
N VAL A 6 -1.43 0.58 7.16
CA VAL A 6 -0.72 1.50 6.27
C VAL A 6 -0.82 2.91 6.84
N PRO A 7 0.30 3.59 7.14
CA PRO A 7 0.25 4.97 7.60
C PRO A 7 -0.15 5.91 6.46
N CYS A 8 -1.13 6.79 6.71
CA CYS A 8 -1.52 7.82 5.78
C CYS A 8 -0.35 8.82 5.60
N PRO A 9 0.09 9.11 4.37
CA PRO A 9 1.21 10.02 4.13
C PRO A 9 0.89 11.48 4.48
N ALA A 10 -0.39 11.84 4.59
CA ALA A 10 -0.82 13.21 4.86
C ALA A 10 -0.93 13.55 6.36
N CYS A 11 -1.53 12.67 7.15
CA CYS A 11 -1.79 12.90 8.59
C CYS A 11 -1.13 11.88 9.52
N GLY A 12 -0.55 10.79 8.99
CA GLY A 12 0.04 9.71 9.77
C GLY A 12 -0.96 8.74 10.40
N ALA A 13 -2.27 8.91 10.17
CA ALA A 13 -3.29 7.99 10.67
C ALA A 13 -3.17 6.61 10.03
N SER A 14 -3.43 5.56 10.81
CA SER A 14 -3.42 4.17 10.33
C SER A 14 -4.66 3.86 9.49
N VAL A 15 -4.47 3.55 8.22
CA VAL A 15 -5.50 3.00 7.32
C VAL A 15 -5.29 1.49 7.22
N TYR A 16 -6.37 0.72 7.22
CA TYR A 16 -6.28 -0.73 7.11
C TYR A 16 -6.56 -1.18 5.69
N LEU A 17 -5.59 -1.89 5.11
CA LEU A 17 -5.67 -2.48 3.78
C LEU A 17 -5.86 -4.00 3.92
N SER A 18 -6.86 -4.55 3.22
CA SER A 18 -7.08 -5.99 3.17
C SER A 18 -6.26 -6.58 2.05
N LEU A 19 -5.23 -7.37 2.38
CA LEU A 19 -4.39 -7.99 1.37
C LEU A 19 -4.80 -9.44 1.10
N PRO A 20 -4.63 -9.92 -0.14
CA PRO A 20 -4.62 -11.35 -0.43
C PRO A 20 -3.57 -12.08 0.41
N ASP A 21 -3.84 -13.33 0.78
CA ASP A 21 -2.86 -14.16 1.50
C ASP A 21 -1.60 -14.36 0.64
N GLY A 22 -0.42 -14.12 1.22
CA GLY A 22 0.86 -14.15 0.50
C GLY A 22 1.24 -12.82 -0.15
N ASN A 23 0.47 -11.74 0.05
CA ASN A 23 0.84 -10.40 -0.40
C ASN A 23 1.32 -9.52 0.76
N ARG A 24 2.36 -8.72 0.51
CA ARG A 24 2.86 -7.68 1.42
C ARG A 24 2.62 -6.29 0.88
N PHE A 25 2.42 -5.35 1.80
CA PHE A 25 2.42 -3.93 1.49
C PHE A 25 3.84 -3.47 1.16
N VAL A 26 3.97 -2.66 0.11
CA VAL A 26 5.22 -2.08 -0.34
C VAL A 26 5.09 -0.56 -0.23
N THR A 27 5.82 0.03 0.72
CA THR A 27 6.04 1.47 0.79
C THR A 27 7.02 1.87 -0.32
N ALA A 28 6.63 1.78 -1.58
CA ALA A 28 7.44 2.35 -2.64
C ALA A 28 7.23 3.86 -2.60
N GLU A 29 8.28 4.60 -2.27
CA GLU A 29 8.33 6.03 -2.52
C GLU A 29 8.20 6.23 -4.03
N PRO A 30 7.35 7.17 -4.51
CA PRO A 30 7.16 7.38 -5.94
C PRO A 30 8.49 7.84 -6.57
N GLY A 31 9.19 6.93 -7.25
CA GLY A 31 10.43 7.23 -7.98
C GLY A 31 11.57 6.22 -7.82
N GLU A 32 11.52 5.28 -6.87
CA GLU A 32 12.59 4.29 -6.67
C GLU A 32 12.23 2.94 -7.31
N GLY A 33 12.74 2.68 -8.52
CA GLY A 33 12.71 1.35 -9.16
C GLY A 33 11.42 1.04 -9.96
N ASP A 34 11.30 1.60 -11.16
CA ASP A 34 10.23 1.27 -12.12
C ASP A 34 10.40 -0.15 -12.74
N ASP A 35 11.50 -0.86 -12.45
CA ASP A 35 11.89 -2.13 -13.08
C ASP A 35 11.23 -3.39 -12.45
N ASP A 36 10.70 -3.30 -11.22
CA ASP A 36 10.09 -4.44 -10.49
C ASP A 36 8.58 -4.25 -10.22
N ARG A 37 7.92 -3.30 -10.91
CA ARG A 37 6.48 -3.01 -10.70
C ARG A 37 5.53 -3.99 -11.41
N ASP A 38 6.00 -4.84 -12.32
CA ASP A 38 5.14 -5.75 -13.10
C ASP A 38 4.28 -6.69 -12.24
N ASP A 39 4.76 -7.09 -11.06
CA ASP A 39 4.02 -7.95 -10.12
C ASP A 39 3.32 -7.16 -8.99
N LEU A 40 3.37 -5.83 -8.99
CA LEU A 40 2.75 -4.98 -7.98
C LEU A 40 1.36 -4.54 -8.41
N THR A 41 0.39 -4.71 -7.51
CA THR A 41 -0.96 -4.16 -7.64
C THR A 41 -1.03 -2.81 -6.93
N GLU A 42 -1.50 -1.79 -7.63
CA GLU A 42 -1.79 -0.47 -7.06
C GLU A 42 -3.26 -0.40 -6.64
N GLU A 43 -3.51 -0.09 -5.37
CA GLU A 43 -4.84 0.17 -4.83
C GLU A 43 -4.92 1.61 -4.31
N ARG A 44 -5.99 2.34 -4.62
CA ARG A 44 -6.21 3.68 -4.08
C ARG A 44 -6.90 3.58 -2.72
N LEU A 45 -6.21 4.04 -1.68
CA LEU A 45 -6.75 4.11 -0.33
C LEU A 45 -7.20 5.53 -0.01
N THR A 46 -8.33 5.63 0.69
CA THR A 46 -8.83 6.89 1.25
C THR A 46 -8.63 6.87 2.76
N CYS A 47 -7.92 7.87 3.29
CA CYS A 47 -7.83 8.05 4.73
C CYS A 47 -9.15 8.56 5.28
N GLU A 48 -9.79 7.81 6.17
CA GLU A 48 -11.06 8.23 6.80
C GLU A 48 -10.88 9.42 7.76
N ASP A 49 -9.66 9.65 8.24
CA ASP A 49 -9.37 10.72 9.22
C ASP A 49 -9.23 12.09 8.55
N CYS A 50 -8.46 12.18 7.46
CA CYS A 50 -8.20 13.45 6.76
C CYS A 50 -8.83 13.54 5.36
N GLY A 51 -9.47 12.46 4.87
CA GLY A 51 -10.07 12.39 3.54
C GLY A 51 -9.07 12.31 2.38
N THR A 52 -7.76 12.18 2.67
CA THR A 52 -6.75 12.15 1.61
C THR A 52 -6.73 10.78 0.92
N GLU A 53 -6.80 10.80 -0.41
CA GLU A 53 -6.57 9.63 -1.25
C GLU A 53 -5.07 9.48 -1.56
N PHE A 54 -4.53 8.27 -1.42
CA PHE A 54 -3.15 7.97 -1.74
C PHE A 54 -3.02 6.56 -2.35
N PRO A 55 -2.07 6.35 -3.28
CA PRO A 55 -1.81 5.03 -3.84
C PRO A 55 -1.10 4.15 -2.80
N ALA A 56 -1.56 2.92 -2.66
CA ALA A 56 -0.96 1.87 -1.86
C ALA A 56 -0.55 0.73 -2.80
N LEU A 57 0.72 0.34 -2.77
CA LEU A 57 1.22 -0.75 -3.59
C LEU A 57 1.31 -2.01 -2.75
N HIS A 58 0.84 -3.13 -3.29
CA HIS A 58 1.01 -4.43 -2.68
C HIS A 58 1.34 -5.48 -3.74
N GLY A 59 2.16 -6.46 -3.37
CA GLY A 59 2.57 -7.51 -4.28
C GLY A 59 2.85 -8.80 -3.52
N PRO A 60 3.16 -9.90 -4.24
CA PRO A 60 3.51 -11.15 -3.61
C PRO A 60 4.72 -10.97 -2.68
N GLU A 61 4.71 -11.67 -1.54
CA GLU A 61 5.87 -11.82 -0.68
C GLU A 61 6.97 -12.56 -1.46
N ARG A 62 7.93 -11.80 -2.02
CA ARG A 62 9.15 -12.37 -2.60
C ARG A 62 10.13 -12.65 -1.45
N ASP A 63 10.54 -13.92 -1.34
CA ASP A 63 11.49 -14.48 -0.37
C ASP A 63 12.94 -14.02 -0.64
#